data_AF-A0A4Q3VAH2-F1
#
_entry.id   AF-A0A4Q3VAH2-F1
#
_cell.length_a   1.000
_cell.length_b   1.000
_cell.length_c   1.000
_cell.angle_alpha   90.00
_cell.angle_beta   90.00
_cell.angle_gamma   90.00
#
_symmetry.space_group_name_H-M   'P 1'
#
loop_
_entity.id
_entity.type
_entity.pdbx_description
1 polymer ?
#
loop_
_entity_poly.entity_id
_entity_poly.type
_entity_poly.pdbx_seq_one_letter_code
_entity_poly.pdbx_strand_id
1 'polypeptide(L)' 'MSALIDPRSSGLEYLAAQIIRLLLDEAGADGSASVGAQLDRILANNPSAALEAQALLLTLTRLARG' A
#
# COMPACT_ATOMS: atom_id res chain seq x y z
N MET A 1 -8.49 15.42 19.38
CA MET A 1 -7.35 14.49 19.28
C MET A 1 -7.26 14.02 17.83
N SER A 2 -6.44 14.66 16.99
CA SER A 2 -6.03 14.08 15.70
C SER A 2 -4.67 13.46 15.93
N ALA A 3 -4.57 12.15 15.73
CA ALA A 3 -3.27 11.49 15.69
C ALA A 3 -2.41 12.19 14.62
N LEU A 4 -1.19 12.57 14.98
CA LEU A 4 -0.17 12.92 13.98
C LEU A 4 -0.03 11.68 13.09
N ILE A 5 -0.54 11.74 11.87
CA ILE A 5 -0.24 10.74 10.85
C ILE A 5 1.25 10.90 10.56
N ASP A 6 2.05 9.93 10.95
CA ASP A 6 3.46 9.91 10.57
C ASP A 6 3.51 9.71 9.05
N PRO A 7 4.11 10.61 8.26
CA PRO A 7 4.19 10.42 6.82
C PRO A 7 4.78 9.04 6.46
N ARG A 8 5.75 8.52 7.24
CA ARG A 8 6.30 7.18 7.00
C ARG A 8 5.30 6.04 7.20
N SER A 9 4.28 6.20 8.05
CA SER A 9 3.23 5.19 8.19
C SER A 9 2.34 5.15 6.95
N SER A 10 2.17 6.29 6.26
CA SER A 10 1.33 6.41 5.06
C SER A 10 1.89 5.59 3.90
N GLY A 11 3.21 5.67 3.63
CA GLY A 11 3.85 4.87 2.58
C GLY A 11 3.82 3.35 2.83
N LEU A 12 3.96 2.92 4.08
CA LEU A 12 3.87 1.50 4.44
C LEU A 12 2.43 0.96 4.34
N GLU A 13 1.44 1.75 4.76
CA GLU A 13 0.02 1.41 4.58
C GLU A 13 -0.35 1.28 3.10
N TYR A 14 0.18 2.19 2.26
CA TYR A 14 0.00 2.12 0.81
C TYR A 14 0.61 0.86 0.20
N LEU A 15 1.83 0.47 0.61
CA LEU A 15 2.45 -0.79 0.18
C LEU A 15 1.67 -2.01 0.65
N ALA A 16 1.24 -2.03 1.90
CA ALA A 16 0.44 -3.13 2.44
C ALA A 16 -0.86 -3.30 1.65
N ALA A 17 -1.54 -2.19 1.33
CA ALA A 17 -2.76 -2.22 0.53
C ALA A 17 -2.51 -2.80 -0.88
N GLN A 18 -1.42 -2.42 -1.55
CA GLN A 18 -1.05 -2.99 -2.85
C GLN A 18 -0.74 -4.50 -2.76
N ILE A 19 0.00 -4.93 -1.74
CA ILE A 19 0.34 -6.36 -1.55
C ILE A 19 -0.92 -7.18 -1.31
N ILE A 20 -1.81 -6.73 -0.43
CA ILE A 20 -3.07 -7.43 -0.16
C ILE A 20 -3.92 -7.50 -1.42
N ARG A 21 -3.98 -6.42 -2.22
CA ARG A 21 -4.72 -6.41 -3.48
C ARG A 21 -4.18 -7.47 -4.45
N LEU A 22 -2.87 -7.52 -4.64
CA LEU A 22 -2.21 -8.51 -5.49
C LEU A 22 -2.54 -9.94 -5.04
N LEU A 23 -2.45 -10.22 -3.74
CA LEU A 23 -2.74 -11.55 -3.19
C LEU A 23 -4.21 -11.97 -3.39
N LEU A 24 -5.15 -11.03 -3.28
CA LEU A 24 -6.56 -11.30 -3.54
C LEU A 24 -6.83 -11.59 -5.02
N ASP A 25 -6.22 -10.79 -5.90
CA ASP A 25 -6.33 -10.95 -7.35
C ASP A 25 -5.73 -12.31 -7.79
N GLU A 26 -4.57 -12.72 -7.24
CA GLU A 26 -3.93 -14.02 -7.49
C GLU A 26 -4.73 -15.21 -6.95
N ALA A 27 -5.40 -15.05 -5.80
CA ALA A 27 -6.22 -16.10 -5.21
C ALA A 27 -7.52 -16.36 -5.99
N GLY A 28 -7.84 -15.54 -7.02
CA GLY A 28 -9.14 -15.56 -7.69
C GLY A 28 -10.28 -15.27 -6.71
N ALA A 29 -9.96 -14.61 -5.59
CA ALA A 29 -10.90 -14.33 -4.54
C ALA A 29 -11.70 -13.08 -4.91
N ASP A 30 -12.78 -13.28 -5.68
CA ASP A 30 -13.89 -12.30 -5.79
C ASP A 30 -14.47 -11.98 -4.40
N GLY A 31 -14.17 -12.83 -3.42
CA GLY A 31 -14.51 -12.76 -2.01
C GLY A 31 -13.80 -11.64 -1.26
N SER A 32 -14.09 -10.40 -1.65
CA SER A 32 -14.63 -9.40 -0.74
C SER A 32 -14.67 -8.07 -1.49
N ALA A 33 -15.74 -7.84 -2.27
CA ALA A 33 -15.99 -6.54 -2.88
C ALA A 33 -15.84 -5.37 -1.87
N SER A 34 -16.08 -5.64 -0.57
CA SER A 34 -15.85 -4.68 0.52
C SER A 34 -14.37 -4.43 0.82
N VAL A 35 -13.53 -5.47 0.88
CA VAL A 35 -12.08 -5.33 1.14
C VAL A 35 -11.40 -4.73 -0.09
N GLY A 36 -11.74 -5.19 -1.29
CA GLY A 36 -11.29 -4.57 -2.54
C GLY A 36 -11.61 -3.08 -2.59
N ALA A 37 -12.87 -2.69 -2.32
CA ALA A 37 -13.27 -1.29 -2.30
C ALA A 37 -12.59 -0.46 -1.18
N GLN A 38 -12.28 -1.09 -0.04
CA GLN A 38 -11.53 -0.43 1.03
C GLN A 38 -10.07 -0.20 0.64
N LEU A 39 -9.44 -1.19 -0.01
CA LEU A 39 -8.09 -1.06 -0.56
C LEU A 39 -8.06 0.02 -1.64
N ASP A 40 -9.01 0.02 -2.57
CA ASP A 40 -9.11 1.03 -3.62
C ASP A 40 -9.27 2.44 -3.03
N ARG A 41 -10.03 2.58 -1.94
CA ARG A 41 -10.15 3.84 -1.20
C ARG A 41 -8.84 4.27 -0.55
N ILE A 42 -8.11 3.36 0.08
CA ILE A 42 -6.79 3.66 0.67
C ILE A 42 -5.83 4.13 -0.42
N LEU A 43 -5.79 3.45 -1.56
CA LEU A 43 -4.90 3.79 -2.67
C LEU A 43 -5.29 5.14 -3.30
N ALA A 44 -6.58 5.40 -3.52
CA ALA A 44 -7.06 6.63 -4.14
C ALA A 44 -6.88 7.87 -3.24
N ASN A 45 -7.05 7.72 -1.92
CA ASN A 45 -7.00 8.84 -0.98
C ASN A 45 -5.58 9.22 -0.54
N ASN A 46 -4.57 8.42 -0.87
CA ASN A 46 -3.19 8.63 -0.39
C ASN A 46 -2.16 8.72 -1.54
N PRO A 47 -2.32 9.65 -2.51
CA PRO A 47 -1.39 9.76 -3.64
C PRO A 47 0.03 10.18 -3.23
N SER A 48 0.19 10.96 -2.16
CA SER A 48 1.52 11.30 -1.61
C SER A 48 2.25 10.06 -1.08
N ALA A 49 1.51 9.13 -0.46
CA ALA A 49 2.05 7.86 0.02
C ALA A 49 2.53 6.95 -1.12
N ALA A 50 1.98 7.10 -2.33
CA ALA A 50 2.43 6.33 -3.50
C ALA A 50 3.89 6.64 -3.87
N LEU A 51 4.29 7.91 -3.82
CA LEU A 51 5.67 8.34 -4.09
C LEU A 51 6.62 7.81 -3.01
N GLU A 52 6.21 7.85 -1.75
CA GLU A 52 6.99 7.32 -0.63
C GLU A 52 7.14 5.81 -0.71
N ALA A 53 6.06 5.09 -1.01
CA ALA A 53 6.05 3.65 -1.27
C ALA A 53 7.03 3.28 -2.39
N GLN A 54 7.05 4.04 -3.48
CA GLN A 54 7.97 3.83 -4.60
C GLN A 54 9.44 4.06 -4.17
N ALA A 55 9.73 5.13 -3.43
CA ALA A 55 11.06 5.41 -2.92
C ALA A 55 11.55 4.30 -1.96
N LEU A 56 10.66 3.79 -1.12
CA LEU A 56 10.95 2.67 -0.22
C LEU A 56 11.25 1.39 -0.99
N LEU A 57 10.43 1.03 -1.99
CA LEU A 57 10.66 -0.13 -2.86
C LEU A 57 12.00 -0.05 -3.58
N LEU A 58 12.35 1.11 -4.13
CA LEU A 58 13.64 1.33 -4.76
C LEU A 58 14.80 1.13 -3.77
N THR A 59 14.65 1.62 -2.55
CA THR A 59 15.66 1.47 -1.49
C THR A 59 15.84 -0.01 -1.12
N LEU A 60 14.74 -0.73 -0.87
CA LEU A 60 14.77 -2.16 -0.56
C LEU A 60 15.36 -2.98 -1.72
N THR A 61 15.03 -2.64 -2.96
CA THR A 61 15.58 -3.30 -4.15
C THR A 61 17.08 -3.10 -4.28
N ARG A 62 17.59 -1.90 -3.96
CA ARG A 62 19.03 -1.63 -3.94
C ARG A 62 19.72 -2.41 -2.83
N LEU A 63 19.14 -2.45 -1.63
CA LEU A 63 19.68 -3.22 -0.51
C LEU A 63 19.72 -4.73 -0.79
N ALA A 64 18.71 -5.28 -1.47
CA ALA A 64 18.70 -6.70 -1.83
C ALA A 64 19.75 -7.09 -2.88
N ARG A 65 20.32 -6.12 -3.59
CA ARG A 65 21.32 -6.33 -4.66
C ARG A 65 22.75 -6.02 -4.21
N GLY A 66 22.93 -5.34 -3.07
CA GLY A 66 24.23 -4.94 -2.51
C GLY A 66 24.68 -5.88 -1.42
#